data_AF-A0AAV9N4B0-F1
#
_entry.id   AF-A0AAV9N4B0-F1
#
_cell.length_a   1.000
_cell.length_b   1.000
_cell.length_c   1.000
_cell.angle_alpha   90.00
_cell.angle_beta   90.00
_cell.angle_gamma   90.00
#
_symmetry.space_group_name_H-M   'P 1'
#
loop_
_entity.id
_entity.type
_entity.pdbx_description
1 polymer ?
#
loop_
_entity_poly.entity_id
_entity_poly.type
_entity_poly.pdbx_seq_one_letter_code
_entity_poly.pdbx_strand_id
1 'polypeptide(L)'
;MQTWIPNALLLVQAVLAPTLYSASDLFQTRKILLIGGCIFSFIGAAIIPTANDINRVIAGQALIGVGFSTSPISYCIPSEILPRKWRPLVGATASLAITGAFILRDTKDGWRNFYWIQISLWGLVAVAIFVGYRPSKRHSRLDQLSCRQKIAEIDLIGSGLLTTGLALLLSGMTLGGDLYAWTNSRVICTIVVGRVILVAFGLYETYIIKTGILPHSLFRSDTPKAGRNATICILLIAVEGFVSFAYFIFFPALTATLFETRPMLIVARLEAFWGGIIISSSISGLLSSRMRSIREPLAVGLLLFTAGNIGLATVQPDDSVSSVAFAALTGLGCGVMLVLVVAGIQLSVPHKLIATSTAVIVSVRAVFAVVATAVFAAAFRSRLTGKLPAYVAQVAL
;
A
#
# COMPACT_ATOMS: atom_id res chain seq x y z
N MET A 1 0.10 16.09 13.99
CA MET A 1 1.13 15.03 14.07
C MET A 1 0.57 13.62 13.95
N GLN A 2 -0.70 13.35 14.27
CA GLN A 2 -1.24 11.98 14.26
C GLN A 2 -1.23 11.33 12.87
N THR A 3 -1.37 12.10 11.80
CA THR A 3 -1.35 11.62 10.42
C THR A 3 0.04 11.11 9.96
N TRP A 4 1.12 11.55 10.62
CA TRP A 4 2.49 11.16 10.28
C TRP A 4 2.80 9.71 10.62
N ILE A 5 2.17 9.16 11.66
CA ILE A 5 2.43 7.80 12.13
C ILE A 5 2.13 6.78 11.01
N PRO A 6 0.93 6.74 10.40
CA PRO A 6 0.66 5.84 9.29
C PRO A 6 1.34 6.28 7.97
N ASN A 7 1.48 7.59 7.73
CA ASN A 7 2.06 8.08 6.47
C ASN A 7 3.55 7.80 6.35
N ALA A 8 4.31 7.76 7.46
CA ALA A 8 5.76 7.47 7.41
C ALA A 8 6.06 6.10 6.81
N LEU A 9 5.27 5.08 7.17
CA LEU A 9 5.37 3.74 6.60
C LEU A 9 5.08 3.76 5.09
N LEU A 10 3.98 4.41 4.68
CA LEU A 10 3.54 4.48 3.28
C LEU A 10 4.50 5.28 2.41
N LEU A 11 5.10 6.34 2.95
CA LEU A 11 6.14 7.16 2.33
C LEU A 11 7.34 6.30 1.94
N VAL A 12 7.87 5.54 2.90
CA VAL A 12 9.01 4.65 2.67
C VAL A 12 8.62 3.55 1.68
N GLN A 13 7.41 3.01 1.78
CA GLN A 13 6.91 2.02 0.83
C GLN A 13 6.85 2.57 -0.61
N ALA A 14 6.29 3.77 -0.80
CA ALA A 14 6.15 4.41 -2.11
C ALA A 14 7.52 4.63 -2.79
N VAL A 15 8.50 5.06 -1.98
CA VAL A 15 9.83 5.47 -2.42
C VAL A 15 10.76 4.29 -2.67
N LEU A 16 10.80 3.31 -1.76
CA LEU A 16 11.75 2.19 -1.84
C LEU A 16 11.27 1.02 -2.69
N ALA A 17 9.97 0.90 -2.94
CA ALA A 17 9.46 -0.23 -3.72
C ALA A 17 10.03 -0.29 -5.15
N PRO A 18 10.09 0.78 -5.98
CA PRO A 18 10.61 0.67 -7.35
C PRO A 18 12.10 0.29 -7.39
N THR A 19 12.88 0.83 -6.45
CA THR A 19 14.33 0.68 -6.40
C THR A 19 14.72 -0.71 -5.92
N LEU A 20 14.11 -1.20 -4.85
CA LEU A 20 14.36 -2.55 -4.32
C LEU A 20 13.96 -3.64 -5.30
N TYR A 21 12.94 -3.42 -6.13
CA TYR A 21 12.53 -4.41 -7.12
C TYR A 21 13.44 -4.46 -8.33
N SER A 22 13.84 -3.29 -8.83
CA SER A 22 14.84 -3.22 -9.89
C SER A 22 16.14 -3.90 -9.45
N ALA A 23 16.56 -3.67 -8.21
CA ALA A 23 17.69 -4.38 -7.60
C ALA A 23 17.42 -5.89 -7.46
N SER A 24 16.22 -6.28 -7.04
CA SER A 24 15.80 -7.68 -6.87
C SER A 24 15.87 -8.48 -8.17
N ASP A 25 15.42 -7.89 -9.27
CA ASP A 25 15.42 -8.52 -10.59
C ASP A 25 16.83 -8.62 -11.17
N LEU A 26 17.65 -7.57 -11.01
CA LEU A 26 18.99 -7.53 -11.57
C LEU A 26 19.98 -8.44 -10.84
N PHE A 27 19.97 -8.39 -9.50
CA PHE A 27 20.87 -9.21 -8.69
C PHE A 27 20.34 -10.62 -8.46
N GLN A 28 19.08 -10.90 -8.81
CA GLN A 28 18.36 -12.13 -8.46
C GLN A 28 18.37 -12.43 -6.95
N THR A 29 18.59 -11.42 -6.11
CA THR A 29 18.75 -11.54 -4.65
C THR A 29 17.43 -11.40 -3.89
N ARG A 30 16.35 -11.96 -4.44
CA ARG A 30 14.99 -11.90 -3.86
C ARG A 30 14.96 -12.33 -2.39
N LYS A 31 15.64 -13.43 -2.07
CA LYS A 31 15.74 -13.95 -0.70
C LYS A 31 16.39 -12.94 0.26
N ILE A 32 17.50 -12.33 -0.16
CA ILE A 32 18.28 -11.42 0.69
C ILE A 32 17.48 -10.13 0.94
N LEU A 33 16.81 -9.60 -0.08
CA LEU A 33 16.00 -8.40 0.05
C LEU A 33 14.78 -8.62 0.94
N LEU A 34 14.11 -9.78 0.82
CA LEU A 34 12.99 -10.13 1.69
C LEU A 34 13.43 -10.27 3.15
N ILE A 35 14.53 -10.99 3.40
CA ILE A 35 15.07 -11.15 4.77
C ILE A 35 15.53 -9.80 5.32
N GLY A 36 16.26 -9.01 4.52
CA GLY A 36 16.70 -7.67 4.90
C GLY A 36 15.54 -6.75 5.27
N GLY A 37 14.49 -6.72 4.43
CA GLY A 37 13.27 -5.97 4.70
C GLY A 37 12.58 -6.41 6.00
N CYS A 38 12.44 -7.72 6.23
CA CYS A 38 11.90 -8.24 7.48
C CYS A 38 12.76 -7.86 8.71
N ILE A 39 14.09 -7.86 8.59
CA ILE A 39 15.00 -7.45 9.68
C ILE A 39 14.83 -5.96 9.98
N PHE A 40 14.77 -5.09 8.97
CA PHE A 40 14.51 -3.66 9.19
C PHE A 40 13.16 -3.43 9.86
N SER A 41 12.10 -4.13 9.43
CA SER A 41 10.80 -4.04 10.08
C SER A 41 10.76 -4.65 11.48
N PHE A 42 11.54 -5.69 11.74
CA PHE A 42 11.71 -6.25 13.09
C PHE A 42 12.33 -5.22 14.03
N ILE A 43 13.41 -4.55 13.60
CA ILE A 43 14.06 -3.48 14.37
C ILE A 43 13.09 -2.31 14.57
N GLY A 44 12.39 -1.88 13.51
CA GLY A 44 11.39 -0.82 13.60
C GLY A 44 10.27 -1.13 14.59
N ALA A 45 9.72 -2.35 14.53
CA ALA A 45 8.70 -2.81 15.46
C ALA A 45 9.21 -2.94 16.89
N ALA A 46 10.52 -3.18 17.12
CA ALA A 46 11.14 -3.22 18.46
C ALA A 46 11.35 -1.84 19.09
N ILE A 47 11.55 -0.81 18.28
CA ILE A 47 11.76 0.57 18.76
C ILE A 47 10.44 1.21 19.21
N ILE A 48 9.32 0.91 18.54
CA ILE A 48 8.02 1.54 18.82
C ILE A 48 7.48 1.28 20.24
N PRO A 49 7.46 0.04 20.80
CA PRO A 49 6.92 -0.20 22.12
C PRO A 49 7.75 0.46 23.23
N THR A 50 9.04 0.72 22.99
CA THR A 50 9.94 1.41 23.93
C THR A 50 9.96 2.93 23.73
N ALA A 51 9.16 3.46 22.80
CA ALA A 51 9.10 4.88 22.52
C ALA A 51 8.35 5.65 23.62
N ASN A 52 8.95 6.76 24.05
CA ASN A 52 8.32 7.79 24.90
C ASN A 52 8.00 9.07 24.11
N ASP A 53 8.51 9.18 22.88
CA ASP A 53 8.32 10.34 22.00
C ASP A 53 7.68 9.93 20.67
N ILE A 54 6.82 10.81 20.12
CA ILE A 54 6.18 10.60 18.80
C ILE A 54 7.23 10.43 17.69
N ASN A 55 8.34 11.16 17.76
CA ASN A 55 9.41 11.09 16.76
C ASN A 55 10.04 9.69 16.70
N ARG A 56 10.17 9.00 17.84
CA ARG A 56 10.68 7.62 17.88
C ARG A 56 9.68 6.65 17.25
N VAL A 57 8.38 6.88 17.45
CA VAL A 57 7.33 6.09 16.79
C VAL A 57 7.37 6.28 15.27
N ILE A 58 7.54 7.54 14.80
CA ILE A 58 7.67 7.85 13.37
C ILE A 58 8.91 7.17 12.77
N ALA A 59 10.05 7.22 13.47
CA ALA A 59 11.27 6.55 13.02
C ALA A 59 11.09 5.02 12.94
N GLY A 60 10.43 4.41 13.92
CA GLY A 60 10.08 2.99 13.89
C GLY A 60 9.15 2.64 12.72
N GLN A 61 8.14 3.47 12.44
CA GLN A 61 7.23 3.28 11.31
C GLN A 61 7.95 3.39 9.96
N ALA A 62 8.91 4.31 9.84
CA ALA A 62 9.75 4.42 8.65
C ALA A 62 10.56 3.13 8.41
N LEU A 63 11.12 2.53 9.48
CA LEU A 63 11.83 1.25 9.39
C LEU A 63 10.89 0.09 9.02
N ILE A 64 9.67 0.06 9.57
CA ILE A 64 8.64 -0.93 9.17
C ILE A 64 8.29 -0.77 7.68
N GLY A 65 8.26 0.46 7.18
CA GLY A 65 8.06 0.77 5.76
C GLY A 65 9.03 0.08 4.82
N VAL A 66 10.27 -0.21 5.26
CA VAL A 66 11.25 -0.95 4.46
C VAL A 66 10.78 -2.38 4.20
N GLY A 67 10.35 -3.13 5.21
CA GLY A 67 9.79 -4.47 4.97
C GLY A 67 8.47 -4.43 4.20
N PHE A 68 7.63 -3.41 4.42
CA PHE A 68 6.43 -3.19 3.61
C PHE A 68 6.74 -2.97 2.12
N SER A 69 7.84 -2.28 1.81
CA SER A 69 8.31 -2.09 0.44
C SER A 69 8.82 -3.39 -0.21
N THR A 70 9.34 -4.34 0.59
CA THR A 70 9.77 -5.65 0.10
C THR A 70 8.65 -6.69 0.02
N SER A 71 7.56 -6.51 0.76
CA SER A 71 6.43 -7.46 0.83
C SER A 71 5.87 -7.90 -0.52
N PRO A 72 5.75 -7.04 -1.54
CA PRO A 72 5.11 -7.47 -2.78
C PRO A 72 6.09 -8.20 -3.72
N ILE A 73 7.39 -8.30 -3.38
CA ILE A 73 8.33 -9.24 -4.02
C ILE A 73 7.83 -10.67 -3.76
N SER A 74 7.25 -10.91 -2.58
CA SER A 74 6.62 -12.19 -2.23
C SER A 74 5.44 -12.52 -3.15
N TYR A 75 4.71 -11.54 -3.70
CA TYR A 75 3.63 -11.80 -4.67
C TYR A 75 4.14 -12.34 -6.01
N CYS A 76 5.41 -12.08 -6.34
CA CYS A 76 6.02 -12.62 -7.55
C CYS A 76 6.44 -14.08 -7.38
N ILE A 77 6.71 -14.54 -6.15
CA ILE A 77 7.22 -15.89 -5.88
C ILE A 77 6.24 -16.99 -6.32
N PRO A 78 4.93 -16.93 -6.00
CA PRO A 78 3.96 -17.91 -6.51
C PRO A 78 3.93 -18.01 -8.03
N SER A 79 4.15 -16.89 -8.73
CA SER A 79 4.16 -16.88 -10.20
C SER A 79 5.36 -17.63 -10.79
N GLU A 80 6.45 -17.77 -10.03
CA GLU A 80 7.68 -18.45 -10.45
C GLU A 80 7.70 -19.92 -10.06
N ILE A 81 7.18 -20.27 -8.87
CA ILE A 81 7.25 -21.64 -8.33
C ILE A 81 6.04 -22.47 -8.75
N LEU A 82 4.85 -21.88 -8.81
CA LEU A 82 3.62 -22.64 -8.95
C LEU A 82 3.11 -22.69 -10.40
N PRO A 83 2.60 -23.87 -10.85
CA PRO A 83 1.82 -23.98 -12.08
C PRO A 83 0.62 -23.02 -12.05
N ARG A 84 0.21 -22.51 -13.23
CA ARG A 84 -0.86 -21.49 -13.38
C ARG A 84 -2.14 -21.81 -12.58
N LYS A 85 -2.48 -23.09 -12.40
CA LYS A 85 -3.66 -23.56 -11.66
C LYS A 85 -3.65 -23.24 -10.16
N TRP A 86 -2.48 -23.18 -9.51
CA TRP A 86 -2.35 -23.02 -8.05
C TRP A 86 -2.02 -21.60 -7.61
N ARG A 87 -1.65 -20.72 -8.55
CA ARG A 87 -1.29 -19.32 -8.27
C ARG A 87 -2.37 -18.53 -7.53
N PRO A 88 -3.69 -18.68 -7.83
CA PRO A 88 -4.72 -17.94 -7.11
C PRO A 88 -4.91 -18.39 -5.66
N LEU A 89 -4.59 -19.66 -5.35
CA LEU A 89 -4.80 -20.23 -4.02
C LEU A 89 -3.79 -19.70 -2.99
N VAL A 90 -2.58 -19.34 -3.44
CA VAL A 90 -1.50 -18.83 -2.58
C VAL A 90 -1.60 -17.32 -2.35
N GLY A 91 -2.31 -16.58 -3.20
CA GLY A 91 -2.64 -15.17 -2.97
C GLY A 91 -3.66 -14.95 -1.84
N ALA A 92 -4.33 -16.02 -1.39
CA ALA A 92 -5.35 -16.00 -0.34
C ALA A 92 -4.76 -16.21 1.07
N THR A 93 -3.58 -15.66 1.38
CA THR A 93 -3.05 -15.71 2.76
C THR A 93 -3.81 -14.72 3.64
N ALA A 94 -4.57 -15.27 4.59
CA ALA A 94 -5.37 -14.53 5.55
C ALA A 94 -4.51 -13.62 6.43
N SER A 95 -4.90 -12.35 6.54
CA SER A 95 -4.48 -11.49 7.63
C SER A 95 -5.15 -12.00 8.91
N LEU A 96 -4.41 -12.68 9.78
CA LEU A 96 -4.96 -13.15 11.05
C LEU A 96 -5.16 -11.95 11.98
N ALA A 97 -6.42 -11.73 12.36
CA ALA A 97 -6.92 -10.67 13.23
C ALA A 97 -6.49 -10.87 14.69
N ILE A 98 -5.18 -10.81 14.93
CA ILE A 98 -4.62 -10.90 16.28
C ILE A 98 -4.65 -9.51 16.95
N THR A 99 -4.94 -8.42 16.24
CA THR A 99 -4.71 -7.05 16.74
C THR A 99 -5.70 -6.59 17.83
N GLY A 100 -7.00 -6.87 17.68
CA GLY A 100 -8.05 -6.29 18.54
C GLY A 100 -8.12 -6.87 19.96
N ALA A 101 -7.74 -8.14 20.14
CA ALA A 101 -7.87 -8.82 21.43
C ALA A 101 -6.83 -8.36 22.48
N PHE A 102 -5.70 -7.77 22.06
CA PHE A 102 -4.58 -7.46 22.97
C PHE A 102 -4.54 -5.99 23.43
N ILE A 103 -5.24 -5.10 22.73
CA ILE A 103 -5.45 -3.70 23.15
C ILE A 103 -6.31 -3.66 24.44
N LEU A 104 -7.08 -4.72 24.70
CA LEU A 104 -8.05 -4.83 25.79
C LEU A 104 -7.44 -4.97 27.19
N ARG A 105 -6.22 -5.50 27.34
CA ARG A 105 -5.67 -5.74 28.67
C ARG A 105 -5.26 -4.45 29.38
N ASP A 106 -4.96 -3.39 28.63
CA ASP A 106 -4.58 -2.09 29.21
C ASP A 106 -4.85 -0.95 28.22
N THR A 107 -5.78 -0.05 28.53
CA THR A 107 -6.15 1.07 27.65
C THR A 107 -5.02 2.10 27.51
N LYS A 108 -4.05 2.14 28.44
CA LYS A 108 -2.92 3.09 28.43
C LYS A 108 -1.70 2.53 27.72
N ASP A 109 -1.37 1.26 27.95
CA ASP A 109 -0.14 0.63 27.44
C ASP A 109 -0.38 -0.52 26.43
N GLY A 110 -1.62 -0.90 26.18
CA GLY A 110 -1.98 -2.04 25.32
C GLY A 110 -1.56 -1.88 23.85
N TRP A 111 -1.36 -0.65 23.37
CA TRP A 111 -0.84 -0.39 22.03
C TRP A 111 0.60 -0.92 21.85
N ARG A 112 1.39 -1.01 22.92
CA ARG A 112 2.76 -1.56 22.89
C ARG A 112 2.76 -3.06 22.61
N ASN A 113 1.78 -3.78 23.15
CA ASN A 113 1.63 -5.24 22.95
C ASN A 113 1.40 -5.60 21.49
N PHE A 114 0.71 -4.74 20.72
CA PHE A 114 0.56 -4.93 19.28
C PHE A 114 1.92 -4.99 18.57
N TYR A 115 2.82 -4.07 18.90
CA TYR A 115 4.16 -4.05 18.30
C TYR A 115 5.01 -5.23 18.76
N TRP A 116 4.88 -5.72 20.00
CA TRP A 116 5.55 -6.96 20.44
C TRP A 116 5.15 -8.20 19.64
N ILE A 117 3.87 -8.32 19.28
CA ILE A 117 3.38 -9.38 18.40
C ILE A 117 3.92 -9.16 16.98
N GLN A 118 3.91 -7.91 16.51
CA GLN A 118 4.42 -7.57 15.19
C GLN A 118 5.91 -7.93 15.04
N ILE A 119 6.74 -7.71 16.07
CA ILE A 119 8.14 -8.17 16.13
C ILE A 119 8.22 -9.68 15.95
N SER A 120 7.42 -10.43 16.72
CA SER A 120 7.38 -11.89 16.66
C SER A 120 7.01 -12.40 15.26
N LEU A 121 6.04 -11.76 14.61
CA LEU A 121 5.61 -12.10 13.25
C LEU A 121 6.70 -11.79 12.21
N TRP A 122 7.33 -10.61 12.26
CA TRP A 122 8.44 -10.28 11.36
C TRP A 122 9.62 -11.22 11.53
N GLY A 123 9.96 -11.58 12.77
CA GLY A 123 11.02 -12.54 13.08
C GLY A 123 10.70 -13.95 12.57
N LEU A 124 9.48 -14.43 12.81
CA LEU A 124 9.02 -15.73 12.33
C LEU A 124 9.06 -15.80 10.80
N VAL A 125 8.59 -14.76 10.11
CA VAL A 125 8.64 -14.70 8.64
C VAL A 125 10.07 -14.67 8.13
N ALA A 126 10.97 -13.90 8.75
CA ALA A 126 12.39 -13.87 8.38
C ALA A 126 13.03 -15.26 8.50
N VAL A 127 12.77 -15.98 9.60
CA VAL A 127 13.26 -17.35 9.82
C VAL A 127 12.62 -18.33 8.82
N ALA A 128 11.31 -18.23 8.59
CA ALA A 128 10.60 -19.08 7.63
C ALA A 128 11.14 -18.93 6.20
N ILE A 129 11.41 -17.70 5.76
CA ILE A 129 12.05 -17.41 4.47
C ILE A 129 13.49 -17.92 4.45
N PHE A 130 14.24 -17.75 5.54
CA PHE A 130 15.61 -18.22 5.64
C PHE A 130 15.70 -19.75 5.48
N VAL A 131 14.84 -20.51 6.17
CA VAL A 131 14.83 -21.98 6.17
C VAL A 131 14.14 -22.54 4.92
N GLY A 132 12.95 -22.04 4.59
CA GLY A 132 12.05 -22.63 3.60
C GLY A 132 12.24 -22.13 2.17
N TYR A 133 12.66 -20.87 1.97
CA TYR A 133 12.83 -20.33 0.62
C TYR A 133 14.23 -20.62 0.08
N ARG A 134 14.32 -21.59 -0.82
CA ARG A 134 15.54 -21.92 -1.58
C ARG A 134 15.28 -21.65 -3.07
N PRO A 135 15.45 -20.41 -3.54
CA PRO A 135 15.27 -20.12 -4.95
C PRO A 135 16.26 -20.95 -5.77
N SER A 136 15.79 -21.60 -6.83
CA SER A 136 16.70 -22.18 -7.83
C SER A 136 17.48 -21.04 -8.46
N LYS A 137 18.81 -21.17 -8.52
CA LYS A 137 19.64 -20.20 -9.23
C LYS A 137 19.21 -20.21 -10.69
N ARG A 138 18.65 -19.10 -11.19
CA ARG A 138 18.41 -18.94 -12.62
C ARG A 138 19.76 -18.67 -13.26
N HIS A 139 20.35 -19.66 -13.94
CA HIS A 139 21.50 -19.44 -14.81
C HIS A 139 21.11 -18.44 -15.91
N SER A 140 21.32 -17.17 -15.64
CA SER A 140 21.10 -16.06 -16.56
C SER A 140 22.45 -15.49 -16.95
N ARG A 141 22.52 -14.85 -18.12
CA ARG A 141 23.70 -14.11 -18.61
C ARG A 141 24.22 -13.07 -17.60
N LEU A 142 23.37 -12.65 -16.67
CA LEU A 142 23.67 -11.74 -15.55
C LEU A 142 24.59 -12.36 -14.48
N ASP A 143 24.74 -13.67 -14.39
CA ASP A 143 25.67 -14.31 -13.43
C ASP A 143 27.15 -14.05 -13.77
N GLN A 144 27.44 -13.69 -15.01
CA GLN A 144 28.81 -13.41 -15.49
C GLN A 144 29.26 -11.96 -15.22
N LEU A 145 28.37 -11.08 -14.75
CA LEU A 145 28.68 -9.68 -14.49
C LEU A 145 29.21 -9.47 -13.06
N SER A 146 30.31 -8.72 -12.94
CA SER A 146 30.85 -8.27 -11.65
C SER A 146 29.82 -7.41 -10.90
N CYS A 147 29.82 -7.43 -9.56
CA CYS A 147 28.95 -6.56 -8.74
C CYS A 147 29.00 -5.09 -9.17
N ARG A 148 30.17 -4.58 -9.62
CA ARG A 148 30.29 -3.20 -10.12
C ARG A 148 29.56 -2.99 -11.45
N GLN A 149 29.59 -3.97 -12.35
CA GLN A 149 28.88 -3.89 -13.63
C GLN A 149 27.36 -4.00 -13.43
N LYS A 150 26.91 -4.81 -12.47
CA LYS A 150 25.50 -4.88 -12.07
C LYS A 150 25.03 -3.54 -11.47
N ILE A 151 25.81 -2.93 -10.58
CA ILE A 151 25.45 -1.61 -10.03
C ILE A 151 25.39 -0.54 -11.14
N ALA A 152 26.27 -0.60 -12.14
CA ALA A 152 26.26 0.32 -13.27
C ALA A 152 25.06 0.11 -14.22
N GLU A 153 24.45 -1.08 -14.25
CA GLU A 153 23.20 -1.35 -14.96
C GLU A 153 21.97 -0.85 -14.20
N ILE A 154 22.07 -0.59 -12.89
CA ILE A 154 20.99 0.03 -12.14
C ILE A 154 20.93 1.51 -12.50
N ASP A 155 19.74 1.97 -12.88
CA ASP A 155 19.47 3.39 -12.98
C ASP A 155 19.42 4.04 -11.58
N LEU A 156 20.60 4.28 -11.02
CA LEU A 156 20.78 4.93 -9.72
C LEU A 156 20.35 6.39 -9.75
N ILE A 157 20.52 7.05 -10.90
CA ILE A 157 20.18 8.46 -11.07
C ILE A 157 18.66 8.60 -11.08
N GLY A 158 17.95 7.87 -11.94
CA GLY A 158 16.48 7.88 -11.96
C GLY A 158 15.90 7.37 -10.64
N SER A 159 16.53 6.38 -9.99
CA SER A 159 16.14 5.92 -8.65
C SER A 159 16.25 7.04 -7.63
N GLY A 160 17.33 7.81 -7.67
CA GLY A 160 17.56 8.99 -6.82
C GLY A 160 16.53 10.09 -7.09
N LEU A 161 16.31 10.46 -8.34
CA LEU A 161 15.31 11.48 -8.69
C LEU A 161 13.89 11.07 -8.27
N LEU A 162 13.48 9.82 -8.54
CA LEU A 162 12.18 9.31 -8.13
C LEU A 162 12.04 9.32 -6.61
N THR A 163 13.07 8.84 -5.91
CA THR A 163 13.13 8.79 -4.43
C THR A 163 12.99 10.18 -3.83
N THR A 164 13.84 11.12 -4.24
CA THR A 164 13.87 12.47 -3.70
C THR A 164 12.60 13.24 -4.08
N GLY A 165 12.14 13.11 -5.33
CA GLY A 165 10.93 13.76 -5.82
C GLY A 165 9.67 13.30 -5.07
N LEU A 166 9.48 11.99 -4.92
CA LEU A 166 8.36 11.43 -4.16
C LEU A 166 8.46 11.77 -2.67
N ALA A 167 9.65 11.64 -2.05
CA ALA A 167 9.84 11.97 -0.64
C ALA A 167 9.49 13.43 -0.34
N LEU A 168 9.94 14.38 -1.16
CA LEU A 168 9.64 15.81 -0.98
C LEU A 168 8.16 16.12 -1.23
N LEU A 169 7.58 15.57 -2.29
CA LEU A 169 6.17 15.79 -2.61
C LEU A 169 5.25 15.27 -1.50
N LEU A 170 5.45 14.02 -1.10
CA LEU A 170 4.61 13.33 -0.13
C LEU A 170 4.84 13.86 1.30
N SER A 171 6.06 14.25 1.65
CA SER A 171 6.32 14.93 2.94
C SER A 171 5.63 16.29 2.99
N GLY A 172 5.70 17.10 1.92
CA GLY A 172 4.99 18.37 1.82
C GLY A 172 3.47 18.21 1.98
N MET A 173 2.88 17.21 1.34
CA MET A 173 1.46 16.88 1.50
C MET A 173 1.09 16.44 2.92
N THR A 174 2.00 15.73 3.61
CA THR A 174 1.77 15.28 4.99
C THR A 174 1.97 16.42 6.01
N LEU A 175 2.86 17.38 5.73
CA LEU A 175 3.07 18.57 6.56
C LEU A 175 1.91 19.57 6.44
N GLY A 176 1.38 19.72 5.21
CA GLY A 176 0.34 20.69 4.87
C GLY A 176 -1.00 20.39 5.54
N GLY A 177 -1.59 21.41 6.17
CA GLY A 177 -2.90 21.31 6.80
C GLY A 177 -2.91 20.64 8.17
N ASP A 178 -1.78 20.08 8.63
CA ASP A 178 -1.62 19.45 9.93
C ASP A 178 -0.63 20.17 10.84
N LEU A 179 0.67 20.10 10.53
CA LEU A 179 1.70 20.76 11.34
C LEU A 179 1.93 22.20 10.90
N TYR A 180 1.77 22.47 9.61
CA TYR A 180 1.92 23.80 9.02
C TYR A 180 0.70 24.14 8.16
N ALA A 181 0.34 25.43 8.12
CA ALA A 181 -0.66 25.91 7.18
C ALA A 181 -0.22 25.62 5.73
N TRP A 182 -1.18 25.37 4.83
CA TRP A 182 -0.92 25.16 3.41
C TRP A 182 -0.18 26.33 2.74
N THR A 183 -0.34 27.54 3.27
CA THR A 183 0.31 28.77 2.82
C THR A 183 1.75 28.92 3.30
N ASN A 184 2.23 28.05 4.21
CA ASN A 184 3.58 28.13 4.74
C ASN A 184 4.61 27.83 3.65
N SER A 185 5.65 28.67 3.56
CA SER A 185 6.72 28.53 2.57
C SER A 185 7.36 27.14 2.57
N ARG A 186 7.52 26.50 3.74
CA ARG A 186 8.10 25.15 3.86
C ARG A 186 7.27 24.09 3.13
N VAL A 187 5.94 24.18 3.21
CA VAL A 187 5.01 23.25 2.57
C VAL A 187 5.00 23.47 1.06
N ILE A 188 4.93 24.73 0.62
CA ILE A 188 4.92 25.06 -0.81
C ILE A 188 6.25 24.68 -1.47
N CYS A 189 7.39 25.01 -0.84
CA CYS A 189 8.71 24.67 -1.36
C CYS A 189 8.89 23.15 -1.52
N THR A 190 8.52 22.35 -0.52
CA THR A 190 8.66 20.88 -0.61
C THR A 190 7.78 20.27 -1.71
N ILE A 191 6.54 20.77 -1.88
CA ILE A 191 5.64 20.31 -2.95
C ILE A 191 6.16 20.74 -4.34
N VAL A 192 6.54 22.00 -4.51
CA VAL A 192 7.00 22.54 -5.81
C VAL A 192 8.31 21.89 -6.22
N VAL A 193 9.30 21.81 -5.33
CA VAL A 193 10.59 21.16 -5.61
C VAL A 193 10.38 19.67 -5.89
N GLY A 194 9.54 18.98 -5.11
CA GLY A 194 9.18 17.59 -5.37
C GLY A 194 8.58 17.39 -6.77
N ARG A 195 7.64 18.26 -7.19
CA ARG A 195 7.07 18.23 -8.54
C ARG A 195 8.11 18.46 -9.62
N VAL A 196 9.00 19.45 -9.46
CA VAL A 196 10.05 19.75 -10.45
C VAL A 196 10.99 18.55 -10.61
N ILE A 197 11.39 17.91 -9.52
CA ILE A 197 12.25 16.72 -9.57
C ILE A 197 11.53 15.54 -10.23
N LEU A 198 10.23 15.35 -9.98
CA LEU A 198 9.45 14.29 -10.65
C LEU A 198 9.26 14.56 -12.15
N VAL A 199 9.10 15.82 -12.56
CA VAL A 199 9.11 16.19 -13.99
C VAL A 199 10.48 15.91 -14.60
N ALA A 200 11.57 16.29 -13.90
CA ALA A 200 12.92 15.97 -14.33
C ALA A 200 13.16 14.45 -14.44
N PHE A 201 12.63 13.65 -13.51
CA PHE A 201 12.63 12.19 -13.59
C PHE A 201 11.89 11.70 -14.85
N GLY A 202 10.68 12.21 -15.12
CA GLY A 202 9.92 11.82 -16.31
C GLY A 202 10.64 12.16 -17.61
N LEU A 203 11.29 13.32 -17.69
CA LEU A 203 12.11 13.73 -18.83
C LEU A 203 13.37 12.85 -18.95
N TYR A 204 14.04 12.56 -17.85
CA TYR A 204 15.22 11.71 -17.79
C TYR A 204 14.92 10.29 -18.27
N GLU A 205 13.85 9.69 -17.75
CA GLU A 205 13.39 8.36 -18.12
C GLU A 205 12.98 8.29 -19.60
N THR A 206 12.34 9.35 -20.11
CA THR A 206 11.81 9.37 -21.49
C THR A 206 12.89 9.59 -22.55
N TYR A 207 13.84 10.48 -22.29
CA TYR A 207 14.78 10.95 -23.32
C TYR A 207 16.19 10.39 -23.18
N ILE A 208 16.63 9.99 -21.98
CA ILE A 208 18.04 9.64 -21.72
C ILE A 208 18.23 8.13 -21.59
N ILE A 209 17.30 7.43 -20.93
CA ILE A 209 17.47 6.00 -20.62
C ILE A 209 16.66 5.09 -21.54
N LYS A 210 17.30 4.00 -21.99
CA LYS A 210 16.67 2.92 -22.77
C LYS A 210 16.15 1.75 -21.91
N THR A 211 16.72 1.55 -20.72
CA THR A 211 16.37 0.51 -19.74
C THR A 211 16.27 1.15 -18.36
N GLY A 212 15.16 1.83 -18.09
CA GLY A 212 14.92 2.53 -16.83
C GLY A 212 13.94 1.80 -15.92
N ILE A 213 13.58 2.45 -14.82
CA ILE A 213 12.69 1.93 -13.75
C ILE A 213 11.27 1.70 -14.28
N LEU A 214 10.84 2.49 -15.27
CA LEU A 214 9.58 2.37 -15.99
C LEU A 214 9.90 2.02 -17.45
N PRO A 215 10.08 0.72 -17.77
CA PRO A 215 10.40 0.32 -19.13
C PRO A 215 9.33 0.87 -20.08
N HIS A 216 9.72 1.65 -21.09
CA HIS A 216 8.77 2.18 -22.10
C HIS A 216 7.96 1.07 -22.78
N SER A 217 8.52 -0.14 -22.83
CA SER A 217 7.84 -1.37 -23.28
C SER A 217 6.59 -1.76 -22.46
N LEU A 218 6.45 -1.24 -21.23
CA LEU A 218 5.23 -1.36 -20.42
C LEU A 218 4.07 -0.60 -21.04
N PHE A 219 4.34 0.59 -21.58
CA PHE A 219 3.34 1.52 -22.13
C PHE A 219 3.23 1.42 -23.66
N ARG A 220 4.33 1.10 -24.33
CA ARG A 220 4.48 0.89 -25.78
C ARG A 220 4.88 -0.55 -26.11
N SER A 221 4.14 -1.51 -25.57
CA SER A 221 4.31 -2.92 -25.96
C SER A 221 4.08 -3.08 -27.47
N ASP A 222 4.80 -4.02 -28.11
CA ASP A 222 4.61 -4.42 -29.52
C ASP A 222 3.16 -4.79 -29.85
N THR A 223 2.35 -5.11 -28.82
CA THR A 223 0.91 -5.25 -28.94
C THR A 223 0.20 -4.05 -28.30
N PRO A 224 -0.51 -3.20 -29.07
CA PRO A 224 -1.21 -2.01 -28.55
C PRO A 224 -2.18 -2.31 -27.40
N LYS A 225 -2.72 -3.53 -27.35
CA LYS A 225 -3.66 -3.99 -26.31
C LYS A 225 -2.98 -4.19 -24.94
N ALA A 226 -1.71 -4.58 -24.91
CA ALA A 226 -0.98 -4.84 -23.68
C ALA A 226 -0.64 -3.54 -22.93
N GLY A 227 -0.15 -2.52 -23.63
CA GLY A 227 0.14 -1.20 -23.04
C GLY A 227 -1.11 -0.50 -22.51
N ARG A 228 -2.23 -0.62 -23.24
CA ARG A 228 -3.53 -0.11 -22.77
C ARG A 228 -3.98 -0.79 -21.48
N ASN A 229 -3.88 -2.13 -21.41
CA ASN A 229 -4.28 -2.86 -20.21
C ASN A 229 -3.42 -2.50 -19.00
N ALA A 230 -2.09 -2.38 -19.17
CA ALA A 230 -1.20 -1.96 -18.10
C ALA A 230 -1.57 -0.57 -17.55
N THR A 231 -1.87 0.39 -18.45
CA THR A 231 -2.29 1.75 -18.07
C THR A 231 -3.62 1.74 -17.30
N ILE A 232 -4.59 0.95 -17.76
CA ILE A 232 -5.89 0.79 -17.06
C ILE A 232 -5.67 0.20 -15.67
N CYS A 233 -4.84 -0.83 -15.52
CA CYS A 233 -4.52 -1.42 -14.22
C CYS A 233 -3.87 -0.40 -13.26
N ILE A 234 -2.94 0.42 -13.76
CA ILE A 234 -2.30 1.49 -12.97
C ILE A 234 -3.33 2.54 -12.52
N LEU A 235 -4.26 2.93 -13.40
CA LEU A 235 -5.32 3.87 -13.03
C LEU A 235 -6.28 3.27 -11.99
N LEU A 236 -6.68 2.02 -12.17
CA LEU A 236 -7.59 1.34 -11.24
C LEU A 236 -6.98 1.18 -9.84
N ILE A 237 -5.69 0.85 -9.73
CA ILE A 237 -5.03 0.77 -8.42
C ILE A 237 -4.83 2.16 -7.79
N ALA A 238 -4.62 3.20 -8.60
CA ALA A 238 -4.55 4.57 -8.11
C ALA A 238 -5.88 5.01 -7.49
N VAL A 239 -7.00 4.72 -8.16
CA VAL A 239 -8.35 5.03 -7.65
C VAL A 239 -8.67 4.18 -6.41
N GLU A 240 -8.37 2.89 -6.42
CA GLU A 240 -8.54 2.02 -5.25
C GLU A 240 -7.72 2.54 -4.07
N GLY A 241 -6.43 2.81 -4.26
CA GLY A 241 -5.56 3.34 -3.21
C GLY A 241 -6.03 4.70 -2.69
N PHE A 242 -6.59 5.54 -3.55
CA PHE A 242 -7.15 6.81 -3.11
C PHE A 242 -8.38 6.61 -2.22
N VAL A 243 -9.36 5.82 -2.66
CA VAL A 243 -10.64 5.64 -1.96
C VAL A 243 -10.50 4.76 -0.71
N SER A 244 -9.77 3.65 -0.78
CA SER A 244 -9.59 2.71 0.34
C SER A 244 -8.95 3.38 1.56
N PHE A 245 -8.04 4.34 1.35
CA PHE A 245 -7.40 5.03 2.48
C PHE A 245 -8.31 6.08 3.14
N ALA A 246 -9.37 6.52 2.46
CA ALA A 246 -10.45 7.28 3.10
C ALA A 246 -11.13 6.42 4.19
N TYR A 247 -11.43 5.15 3.86
CA TYR A 247 -12.03 4.21 4.81
C TYR A 247 -11.13 4.01 6.05
N PHE A 248 -9.83 3.78 5.85
CA PHE A 248 -8.90 3.56 6.97
C PHE A 248 -8.78 4.74 7.94
N ILE A 249 -9.05 5.96 7.49
CA ILE A 249 -9.01 7.15 8.35
C ILE A 249 -10.36 7.42 8.98
N PHE A 250 -11.43 7.43 8.18
CA PHE A 250 -12.73 7.89 8.63
C PHE A 250 -13.54 6.84 9.35
N PHE A 251 -13.49 5.58 8.92
CA PHE A 251 -14.33 4.55 9.52
C PHE A 251 -14.00 4.30 11.00
N PRO A 252 -12.72 4.25 11.44
CA PRO A 252 -12.40 4.20 12.86
C PRO A 252 -12.93 5.42 13.63
N ALA A 253 -12.74 6.62 13.07
CA ALA A 253 -13.16 7.87 13.70
C ALA A 253 -14.69 7.96 13.84
N LEU A 254 -15.41 7.56 12.79
CA LEU A 254 -16.87 7.48 12.77
C LEU A 254 -17.38 6.45 13.78
N THR A 255 -16.77 5.26 13.82
CA THR A 255 -17.16 4.20 14.74
C THR A 255 -16.93 4.59 16.20
N ALA A 256 -15.80 5.22 16.50
CA ALA A 256 -15.44 5.68 17.84
C ALA A 256 -16.34 6.82 18.36
N THR A 257 -16.95 7.59 17.46
CA THR A 257 -17.76 8.77 17.81
C THR A 257 -19.25 8.48 17.83
N LEU A 258 -19.76 7.66 16.91
CA LEU A 258 -21.20 7.43 16.73
C LEU A 258 -21.70 6.10 17.28
N PHE A 259 -20.89 5.03 17.23
CA PHE A 259 -21.42 3.67 17.44
C PHE A 259 -20.92 3.00 18.71
N GLU A 260 -19.63 3.05 18.99
CA GLU A 260 -19.03 2.27 20.07
C GLU A 260 -17.90 3.04 20.74
N THR A 261 -17.88 3.00 22.07
CA THR A 261 -16.78 3.54 22.88
C THR A 261 -15.77 2.47 23.27
N ARG A 262 -16.15 1.19 23.20
CA ARG A 262 -15.29 0.06 23.58
C ARG A 262 -14.25 -0.23 22.48
N PRO A 263 -12.93 -0.16 22.76
CA PRO A 263 -11.89 -0.36 21.75
C PRO A 263 -11.98 -1.68 20.97
N MET A 264 -12.36 -2.78 21.63
CA MET A 264 -12.53 -4.09 20.97
C MET A 264 -13.57 -4.07 19.86
N LEU A 265 -14.71 -3.42 20.11
CA LEU A 265 -15.80 -3.41 19.14
C LEU A 265 -15.52 -2.47 17.99
N ILE A 266 -14.77 -1.38 18.23
CA ILE A 266 -14.26 -0.52 17.16
C ILE A 266 -13.36 -1.32 16.23
N VAL A 267 -12.42 -2.08 16.78
CA VAL A 267 -11.54 -2.95 15.97
C VAL A 267 -12.33 -4.06 15.28
N ALA A 268 -13.24 -4.74 15.97
CA ALA A 268 -14.07 -5.79 15.38
C ALA A 268 -14.93 -5.28 14.21
N ARG A 269 -15.43 -4.04 14.27
CA ARG A 269 -16.15 -3.41 13.16
C ARG A 269 -15.23 -3.11 11.98
N LEU A 270 -13.99 -2.69 12.23
CA LEU A 270 -12.98 -2.49 11.19
C LEU A 270 -12.61 -3.79 10.48
N GLU A 271 -12.61 -4.92 11.20
CA GLU A 271 -12.32 -6.24 10.64
C GLU A 271 -13.36 -6.70 9.60
N ALA A 272 -14.58 -6.16 9.61
CA ALA A 272 -15.59 -6.51 8.59
C ALA A 272 -15.08 -6.21 7.16
N PHE A 273 -14.34 -5.11 6.99
CA PHE A 273 -13.70 -4.76 5.72
C PHE A 273 -12.59 -5.75 5.35
N TRP A 274 -11.72 -6.13 6.29
CA TRP A 274 -10.65 -7.09 6.03
C TRP A 274 -11.19 -8.51 5.76
N GLY A 275 -12.23 -8.92 6.48
CA GLY A 275 -12.96 -10.16 6.22
C GLY A 275 -13.55 -10.18 4.80
N GLY A 276 -14.16 -9.06 4.37
CA GLY A 276 -14.62 -8.89 2.99
C GLY A 276 -13.47 -9.03 1.97
N ILE A 277 -12.31 -8.42 2.23
CA ILE A 277 -11.14 -8.56 1.36
C ILE A 277 -10.71 -10.03 1.26
N ILE A 278 -10.61 -10.75 2.37
CA ILE A 278 -10.13 -12.14 2.40
C ILE A 278 -11.07 -13.06 1.59
N ILE A 279 -12.38 -12.92 1.81
CA ILE A 279 -13.40 -13.71 1.12
C ILE A 279 -13.37 -13.42 -0.38
N SER A 280 -13.42 -12.15 -0.75
CA SER A 280 -13.44 -11.73 -2.16
C SER A 280 -12.15 -12.03 -2.91
N SER A 281 -10.99 -11.90 -2.26
CA SER A 281 -9.68 -12.23 -2.86
C SER A 281 -9.60 -13.71 -3.23
N SER A 282 -10.11 -14.58 -2.35
CA SER A 282 -10.16 -16.03 -2.57
C SER A 282 -11.12 -16.39 -3.70
N ILE A 283 -12.33 -15.81 -3.68
CA ILE A 283 -13.38 -16.09 -4.68
C ILE A 283 -12.98 -15.54 -6.05
N SER A 284 -12.47 -14.31 -6.12
CA SER A 284 -12.09 -13.65 -7.39
C SER A 284 -10.94 -14.37 -8.09
N GLY A 285 -9.96 -14.87 -7.32
CA GLY A 285 -8.88 -15.71 -7.85
C GLY A 285 -9.39 -16.99 -8.50
N LEU A 286 -10.35 -17.67 -7.85
CA LEU A 286 -10.95 -18.90 -8.38
C LEU A 286 -11.86 -18.62 -9.59
N LEU A 287 -12.69 -17.58 -9.49
CA LEU A 287 -13.64 -17.20 -10.53
C LEU A 287 -12.91 -16.77 -11.81
N SER A 288 -11.85 -15.97 -11.67
CA SER A 288 -11.03 -15.55 -12.82
C SER A 288 -10.36 -16.74 -13.50
N SER A 289 -9.88 -17.72 -12.73
CA SER A 289 -9.31 -18.97 -13.27
C SER A 289 -10.35 -19.78 -14.05
N ARG A 290 -11.58 -19.90 -13.52
CA ARG A 290 -12.66 -20.66 -14.14
C ARG A 290 -13.20 -20.00 -15.41
N MET A 291 -13.43 -18.69 -15.37
CA MET A 291 -13.99 -17.94 -16.50
C MET A 291 -12.94 -17.59 -17.56
N ARG A 292 -11.65 -17.82 -17.27
CA ARG A 292 -10.51 -17.42 -18.13
C ARG A 292 -10.55 -15.94 -18.53
N SER A 293 -11.22 -15.13 -17.72
CA SER A 293 -11.45 -13.70 -17.94
C SER A 293 -11.23 -12.96 -16.63
N ILE A 294 -10.54 -11.84 -16.71
CA ILE A 294 -10.29 -10.93 -15.57
C ILE A 294 -11.30 -9.78 -15.58
N ARG A 295 -11.81 -9.44 -16.77
CA ARG A 295 -12.64 -8.25 -17.00
C ARG A 295 -13.97 -8.31 -16.26
N GLU A 296 -14.66 -9.45 -16.34
CA GLU A 296 -15.99 -9.61 -15.73
C GLU A 296 -15.93 -9.59 -14.20
N PRO A 297 -15.08 -10.38 -13.52
CA PRO A 297 -14.95 -10.28 -12.07
C PRO A 297 -14.50 -8.89 -11.61
N LEU A 298 -13.59 -8.25 -12.34
CA LEU A 298 -13.09 -6.92 -12.00
C LEU A 298 -14.21 -5.86 -12.08
N ALA A 299 -15.07 -5.93 -13.09
CA ALA A 299 -16.23 -5.04 -13.21
C ALA A 299 -17.21 -5.22 -12.05
N VAL A 300 -17.50 -6.47 -11.66
CA VAL A 300 -18.33 -6.76 -10.49
C VAL A 300 -17.68 -6.24 -9.20
N GLY A 301 -16.37 -6.44 -9.03
CA GLY A 301 -15.62 -5.92 -7.89
C GLY A 301 -15.69 -4.40 -7.77
N LEU A 302 -15.53 -3.68 -8.89
CA LEU A 302 -15.68 -2.22 -8.95
C LEU A 302 -17.08 -1.75 -8.59
N LEU A 303 -18.12 -2.45 -9.06
CA LEU A 303 -19.51 -2.14 -8.71
C LEU A 303 -19.76 -2.35 -7.22
N LEU A 304 -19.30 -3.46 -6.64
CA LEU A 304 -19.41 -3.74 -5.20
C LEU A 304 -18.65 -2.71 -4.38
N PHE A 305 -17.43 -2.33 -4.81
CA PHE A 305 -16.62 -1.32 -4.13
C PHE A 305 -17.34 0.04 -4.14
N THR A 306 -17.91 0.43 -5.27
CA THR A 306 -18.65 1.69 -5.42
C THR A 306 -19.92 1.68 -4.58
N ALA A 307 -20.72 0.60 -4.64
CA ALA A 307 -21.94 0.45 -3.88
C ALA A 307 -21.68 0.47 -2.36
N GLY A 308 -20.61 -0.20 -1.90
CA GLY A 308 -20.19 -0.18 -0.50
C GLY A 308 -19.82 1.22 -0.02
N ASN A 309 -19.04 1.96 -0.81
CA ASN A 309 -18.67 3.34 -0.48
C ASN A 309 -19.89 4.29 -0.48
N ILE A 310 -20.82 4.13 -1.41
CA ILE A 310 -22.08 4.89 -1.43
C ILE A 310 -22.90 4.57 -0.17
N GLY A 311 -23.02 3.30 0.20
CA GLY A 311 -23.70 2.87 1.42
C GLY A 311 -23.07 3.48 2.66
N LEU A 312 -21.74 3.47 2.76
CA LEU A 312 -21.01 4.12 3.85
C LEU A 312 -21.26 5.63 3.92
N ALA A 313 -21.47 6.31 2.79
CA ALA A 313 -21.80 7.73 2.76
C ALA A 313 -23.23 8.04 3.25
N THR A 314 -24.13 7.04 3.28
CA THR A 314 -25.52 7.20 3.74
C THR A 314 -25.74 6.84 5.21
N VAL A 315 -24.71 6.34 5.90
CA VAL A 315 -24.80 5.87 7.29
C VAL A 315 -25.21 7.00 8.24
N GLN A 316 -26.28 6.76 9.01
CA GLN A 316 -26.73 7.65 10.09
C GLN A 316 -26.30 7.13 11.47
N PRO A 317 -26.37 7.95 12.54
CA PRO A 317 -25.97 7.55 13.89
C PRO A 317 -26.68 6.29 14.43
N ASP A 318 -27.91 6.02 13.99
CA ASP A 318 -28.69 4.86 14.44
C ASP A 318 -28.39 3.57 13.62
N ASP A 319 -27.68 3.70 12.49
CA ASP A 319 -27.43 2.62 11.51
C ASP A 319 -26.23 1.72 11.88
N SER A 320 -26.24 1.21 13.10
CA SER A 320 -25.16 0.39 13.67
C SER A 320 -24.83 -0.85 12.83
N VAL A 321 -25.83 -1.58 12.34
CA VAL A 321 -25.62 -2.82 11.56
C VAL A 321 -25.30 -2.52 10.10
N SER A 322 -25.99 -1.53 9.51
CA SER A 322 -25.79 -1.13 8.11
C SER A 322 -24.37 -0.63 7.87
N SER A 323 -23.76 0.09 8.81
CA SER A 323 -22.36 0.55 8.70
C SER A 323 -21.37 -0.61 8.54
N VAL A 324 -21.57 -1.71 9.28
CA VAL A 324 -20.71 -2.91 9.21
C VAL A 324 -20.96 -3.68 7.92
N ALA A 325 -22.23 -3.78 7.49
CA ALA A 325 -22.58 -4.43 6.22
C ALA A 325 -21.98 -3.69 5.02
N PHE A 326 -22.06 -2.36 5.00
CA PHE A 326 -21.45 -1.55 3.94
C PHE A 326 -19.92 -1.56 4.00
N ALA A 327 -19.31 -1.63 5.19
CA ALA A 327 -17.87 -1.84 5.33
C ALA A 327 -17.43 -3.18 4.76
N ALA A 328 -18.18 -4.26 5.04
CA ALA A 328 -17.92 -5.58 4.46
C ALA A 328 -18.10 -5.59 2.94
N LEU A 329 -19.13 -4.92 2.42
CA LEU A 329 -19.37 -4.78 0.98
C LEU A 329 -18.24 -4.02 0.27
N THR A 330 -17.75 -2.96 0.90
CA THR A 330 -16.58 -2.20 0.43
C THR A 330 -15.33 -3.07 0.44
N GLY A 331 -15.13 -3.86 1.49
CA GLY A 331 -14.04 -4.83 1.59
C GLY A 331 -14.09 -5.90 0.50
N LEU A 332 -15.29 -6.42 0.20
CA LEU A 332 -15.49 -7.38 -0.89
C LEU A 332 -15.07 -6.78 -2.24
N GLY A 333 -15.47 -5.55 -2.55
CA GLY A 333 -15.05 -4.89 -3.79
C GLY A 333 -13.54 -4.63 -3.86
N CYS A 334 -12.96 -4.16 -2.74
CA CYS A 334 -11.53 -3.86 -2.63
C CYS A 334 -10.66 -5.11 -2.86
N GLY A 335 -11.01 -6.25 -2.25
CA GLY A 335 -10.23 -7.49 -2.41
C GLY A 335 -10.21 -8.01 -3.85
N VAL A 336 -11.35 -7.93 -4.57
CA VAL A 336 -11.39 -8.25 -6.00
C VAL A 336 -10.43 -7.35 -6.81
N MET A 337 -10.44 -6.05 -6.54
CA MET A 337 -9.54 -5.12 -7.24
C MET A 337 -8.07 -5.42 -6.95
N LEU A 338 -7.70 -5.62 -5.68
CA LEU A 338 -6.32 -5.86 -5.29
C LEU A 338 -5.72 -7.09 -5.98
N VAL A 339 -6.46 -8.20 -6.01
CA VAL A 339 -5.96 -9.44 -6.63
C VAL A 339 -5.93 -9.33 -8.15
N LEU A 340 -7.03 -8.88 -8.76
CA LEU A 340 -7.19 -8.93 -10.22
C LEU A 340 -6.44 -7.83 -10.96
N VAL A 341 -6.25 -6.65 -10.35
CA VAL A 341 -5.47 -5.57 -10.97
C VAL A 341 -3.97 -5.94 -10.98
N VAL A 342 -3.47 -6.52 -9.89
CA VAL A 342 -2.10 -7.06 -9.84
C VAL A 342 -1.93 -8.21 -10.83
N ALA A 343 -2.85 -9.17 -10.87
CA ALA A 343 -2.80 -10.25 -11.86
C ALA A 343 -2.89 -9.71 -13.30
N GLY A 344 -3.73 -8.70 -13.53
CA GLY A 344 -3.95 -8.07 -14.83
C GLY A 344 -2.68 -7.43 -15.40
N ILE A 345 -1.92 -6.69 -14.58
CA ILE A 345 -0.65 -6.12 -15.06
C ILE A 345 0.40 -7.21 -15.32
N GLN A 346 0.50 -8.21 -14.44
CA GLN A 346 1.47 -9.29 -14.57
C GLN A 346 1.23 -10.13 -15.83
N LEU A 347 -0.03 -10.25 -16.27
CA LEU A 347 -0.40 -10.94 -17.50
C LEU A 347 -0.26 -10.08 -18.75
N SER A 348 -0.21 -8.76 -18.60
CA SER A 348 -0.08 -7.81 -19.72
C SER A 348 1.39 -7.55 -20.10
N VAL A 349 2.35 -8.06 -19.33
CA VAL A 349 3.78 -7.77 -19.52
C VAL A 349 4.59 -9.05 -19.76
N PRO A 350 5.73 -8.95 -20.49
CA PRO A 350 6.66 -10.06 -20.63
C PRO A 350 7.16 -10.57 -19.27
N HIS A 351 7.49 -11.86 -19.18
CA HIS A 351 7.91 -12.50 -17.91
C HIS A 351 9.09 -11.78 -17.21
N LYS A 352 10.00 -11.19 -18.01
CA LYS A 352 11.14 -10.41 -17.53
C LYS A 352 10.76 -9.10 -16.82
N LEU A 353 9.55 -8.57 -17.03
CA LEU A 353 9.09 -7.28 -16.46
C LEU A 353 8.01 -7.45 -15.38
N ILE A 354 7.64 -8.69 -15.00
CA ILE A 354 6.55 -8.95 -14.05
C ILE A 354 6.81 -8.27 -12.69
N ALA A 355 8.03 -8.37 -12.18
CA ALA A 355 8.38 -7.81 -10.87
C ALA A 355 8.46 -6.28 -10.92
N THR A 356 9.12 -5.69 -11.92
CA THR A 356 9.09 -4.23 -12.17
C THR A 356 7.66 -3.69 -12.25
N SER A 357 6.79 -4.33 -13.02
CA SER A 357 5.40 -3.88 -13.21
C SER A 357 4.57 -3.97 -11.92
N THR A 358 4.81 -5.02 -11.12
CA THR A 358 4.19 -5.18 -9.81
C THR A 358 4.67 -4.10 -8.84
N ALA A 359 5.95 -3.76 -8.86
CA ALA A 359 6.52 -2.68 -8.06
C ALA A 359 5.85 -1.34 -8.36
N VAL A 360 5.67 -1.03 -9.65
CA VAL A 360 4.99 0.19 -10.12
C VAL A 360 3.57 0.28 -9.57
N ILE A 361 2.80 -0.81 -9.63
CA ILE A 361 1.44 -0.84 -9.07
C ILE A 361 1.43 -0.54 -7.58
N VAL A 362 2.34 -1.14 -6.81
CA VAL A 362 2.39 -0.95 -5.37
C VAL A 362 2.84 0.46 -5.01
N SER A 363 3.82 1.00 -5.72
CA SER A 363 4.28 2.37 -5.54
C SER A 363 3.19 3.38 -5.87
N VAL A 364 2.50 3.22 -7.00
CA VAL A 364 1.37 4.08 -7.38
C VAL A 364 0.31 4.03 -6.30
N ARG A 365 -0.07 2.82 -5.84
CA ARG A 365 -1.04 2.67 -4.75
C ARG A 365 -0.61 3.41 -3.48
N ALA A 366 0.65 3.28 -3.06
CA ALA A 366 1.18 3.94 -1.87
C ALA A 366 1.27 5.47 -2.02
N VAL A 367 1.63 5.99 -3.21
CA VAL A 367 1.60 7.42 -3.51
C VAL A 367 0.18 7.96 -3.38
N PHE A 368 -0.80 7.32 -4.02
CA PHE A 368 -2.20 7.76 -3.97
C PHE A 368 -2.81 7.59 -2.58
N ALA A 369 -2.36 6.62 -1.79
CA ALA A 369 -2.72 6.47 -0.39
C ALA A 369 -2.31 7.69 0.45
N VAL A 370 -1.04 8.12 0.35
CA VAL A 370 -0.54 9.30 1.09
C VAL A 370 -1.21 10.59 0.61
N VAL A 371 -1.45 10.72 -0.69
CA VAL A 371 -2.21 11.87 -1.23
C VAL A 371 -3.63 11.88 -0.68
N ALA A 372 -4.30 10.72 -0.68
CA ALA A 372 -5.65 10.59 -0.14
C ALA A 372 -5.71 10.97 1.33
N THR A 373 -4.78 10.49 2.16
CA THR A 373 -4.79 10.81 3.60
C THR A 373 -4.73 12.32 3.84
N ALA A 374 -3.91 13.05 3.08
CA ALA A 374 -3.81 14.50 3.16
C ALA A 374 -5.10 15.21 2.68
N VAL A 375 -5.63 14.83 1.51
CA VAL A 375 -6.83 15.45 0.92
C VAL A 375 -8.05 15.23 1.82
N PHE A 376 -8.25 13.99 2.27
CA PHE A 376 -9.36 13.63 3.13
C PHE A 376 -9.27 14.29 4.50
N ALA A 377 -8.10 14.29 5.15
CA ALA A 377 -7.92 14.99 6.42
C ALA A 377 -8.21 16.50 6.30
N ALA A 378 -7.75 17.15 5.22
CA ALA A 378 -8.02 18.56 4.98
C ALA A 378 -9.51 18.83 4.73
N ALA A 379 -10.16 18.02 3.89
CA ALA A 379 -11.58 18.14 3.60
C ALA A 379 -12.44 17.94 4.86
N PHE A 380 -12.13 16.94 5.67
CA PHE A 380 -12.84 16.67 6.92
C PHE A 380 -12.71 17.82 7.92
N ARG A 381 -11.51 18.35 8.12
CA ARG A 381 -11.28 19.49 9.02
C ARG A 381 -12.05 20.73 8.58
N SER A 382 -12.00 21.07 7.29
CA SER A 382 -12.72 22.22 6.74
C SER A 382 -14.23 22.09 6.90
N ARG A 383 -14.79 20.88 6.72
CA ARG A 383 -16.21 20.64 6.94
C ARG A 383 -16.59 20.65 8.41
N LEU A 384 -15.76 20.07 9.27
CA LEU A 384 -16.01 20.02 10.71
C LEU A 384 -16.03 21.43 11.32
N THR A 385 -15.05 22.28 11.00
CA THR A 385 -15.01 23.66 11.51
C THR A 385 -16.18 24.51 11.02
N GLY A 386 -16.64 24.30 9.78
CA GLY A 386 -17.77 25.04 9.22
C GLY A 386 -19.14 24.55 9.72
N LYS A 387 -19.33 23.24 9.86
CA LYS A 387 -20.65 22.65 10.16
C LYS A 387 -20.89 22.42 11.66
N LEU A 388 -19.87 22.08 12.43
CA LEU A 388 -20.04 21.73 13.85
C LEU A 388 -20.66 22.89 14.67
N PRO A 389 -20.21 24.15 14.54
CA PRO A 389 -20.82 25.26 15.27
C PRO A 389 -22.29 25.48 14.88
N ALA A 390 -22.63 25.33 13.60
CA ALA A 390 -23.99 25.51 13.11
C ALA A 390 -24.95 24.44 13.67
N TYR A 391 -24.53 23.17 13.70
CA TYR A 391 -25.35 22.09 14.25
C TYR A 391 -25.46 22.17 15.79
N VAL A 392 -24.38 22.54 16.49
CA VAL A 392 -24.44 22.74 17.95
C VAL A 392 -25.37 23.92 18.29
N ALA A 393 -25.30 25.02 17.54
CA ALA A 393 -26.19 26.16 17.74
C ALA A 393 -27.67 25.82 17.48
N GLN A 394 -27.97 24.93 16.53
CA GLN A 394 -29.34 24.47 16.26
C GLN A 394 -29.92 23.58 17.35
N VAL A 395 -29.09 22.85 18.11
CA VAL A 395 -29.53 21.98 19.21
C VAL A 395 -29.56 22.73 20.56
N ALA A 396 -28.81 23.83 20.67
CA ALA A 396 -28.76 24.68 21.86
C ALA A 396 -29.92 25.70 21.95
N LEU A 397 -30.63 25.94 20.83
CA LEU A 397 -31.89 26.68 20.75
C LEU A 397 -33.06 25.69 20.82
#